data_AF-A0A3C0N0C2-F1
#
_entry.id   AF-A0A3C0N0C2-F1
#
_cell.length_a   1.000
_cell.length_b   1.000
_cell.length_c   1.000
_cell.angle_alpha   90.00
_cell.angle_beta   90.00
_cell.angle_gamma   90.00
#
_symmetry.space_group_name_H-M   'P 1'
#
loop_
_entity.id
_entity.type
_entity.pdbx_description
1 polymer ?
#
loop_
_entity_poly.entity_id
_entity_poly.type
_entity_poly.pdbx_seq_one_letter_code
_entity_poly.pdbx_strand_id
1 'polypeptide(L)'
;MGRVEKSGAYVRSLAAQRRLLKALIPALVAFFIVAPFLVSLLFQVDVGIFVYGVCFLAAAWLVFQRKQLERSARKADKGALAEEKVSQLLAPLRRQGWRVKPNHMLPNRRSDIDFVLMSPQGKAFAVEVKGHSGRGEIVFDGKQLKIRNGSTLRSFPENKDFLKQVTGNARALKEAEKLRWVEAVIVFPNSKVSIQTIDNRVMNVYVVDGSSLVKLLEQLAKSGSER
;
A
#
# COMPACT_ATOMS: atom_id res chain seq x y z
N MET A 1 10.26 20.66 -2.33
CA MET A 1 10.17 20.12 -3.70
C MET A 1 10.96 18.83 -3.93
N GLY A 2 12.06 18.52 -3.20
CA GLY A 2 12.97 17.41 -3.54
C GLY A 2 12.74 16.00 -2.98
N ARG A 3 11.52 15.56 -2.62
CA ARG A 3 11.28 14.16 -2.16
C ARG A 3 10.30 13.35 -3.01
N VAL A 4 9.42 13.99 -3.79
CA VAL A 4 8.63 13.30 -4.84
C VAL A 4 9.57 12.73 -5.92
N GLU A 5 10.67 13.43 -6.22
CA GLU A 5 11.76 12.89 -7.05
C GLU A 5 12.52 11.73 -6.38
N LYS A 6 12.75 11.78 -5.07
CA LYS A 6 13.45 10.72 -4.33
C LYS A 6 12.61 9.45 -4.20
N SER A 7 11.29 9.54 -4.03
CA SER A 7 10.41 8.36 -4.05
C SER A 7 10.31 7.76 -5.45
N GLY A 8 10.21 8.59 -6.51
CA GLY A 8 10.23 8.11 -7.89
C GLY A 8 11.55 7.45 -8.28
N ALA A 9 12.70 8.04 -7.93
CA ALA A 9 14.02 7.47 -8.18
C ALA A 9 14.26 6.17 -7.40
N TYR A 10 13.83 6.10 -6.14
CA TYR A 10 13.91 4.89 -5.32
C TYR A 10 12.98 3.77 -5.81
N VAL A 11 11.75 4.11 -6.23
CA VAL A 11 10.83 3.16 -6.86
C VAL A 11 11.39 2.67 -8.21
N ARG A 12 12.02 3.55 -9.00
CA ARG A 12 12.70 3.20 -10.25
C ARG A 12 13.93 2.30 -10.04
N SER A 13 14.77 2.57 -9.02
CA SER A 13 15.92 1.72 -8.71
C SER A 13 15.48 0.34 -8.20
N LEU A 14 14.45 0.28 -7.35
CA LEU A 14 13.82 -0.97 -6.93
C LEU A 14 13.22 -1.73 -8.11
N ALA A 15 12.57 -1.04 -9.06
CA ALA A 15 12.04 -1.66 -10.27
C ALA A 15 13.16 -2.23 -11.15
N ALA A 16 14.28 -1.51 -11.31
CA ALA A 16 15.45 -1.97 -12.06
C ALA A 16 16.11 -3.20 -11.39
N GLN A 17 16.34 -3.14 -10.08
CA GLN A 17 16.91 -4.25 -9.31
C GLN A 17 16.02 -5.51 -9.39
N ARG A 18 14.69 -5.34 -9.35
CA ARG A 18 13.72 -6.43 -9.53
C ARG A 18 13.74 -7.00 -10.95
N ARG A 19 13.93 -6.18 -11.99
CA ARG A 19 14.05 -6.65 -13.39
C ARG A 19 15.31 -7.49 -13.57
N LEU A 20 16.44 -7.05 -13.03
CA LEU A 20 17.70 -7.79 -13.06
C LEU A 20 17.57 -9.14 -12.33
N LEU A 21 17.04 -9.15 -11.10
CA LEU A 21 16.83 -10.40 -10.35
C LEU A 21 15.89 -11.36 -11.07
N LYS A 22 14.80 -10.87 -11.68
CA LYS A 22 13.90 -11.72 -12.48
C LYS A 22 14.56 -12.29 -13.73
N ALA A 23 15.48 -11.56 -14.35
CA ALA A 23 16.22 -12.01 -15.53
C ALA A 23 17.30 -13.05 -15.18
N LEU A 24 17.94 -12.94 -14.01
CA LEU A 24 19.00 -13.85 -13.57
C LEU A 24 18.50 -15.19 -13.03
N ILE A 25 17.35 -15.22 -12.35
CA ILE A 25 16.83 -16.46 -11.74
C ILE A 25 16.63 -17.61 -12.74
N PRO A 26 16.06 -17.42 -13.95
CA PRO A 26 15.97 -18.47 -14.97
C PRO A 26 17.33 -19.04 -15.36
N ALA A 27 18.34 -18.19 -15.53
CA ALA A 27 19.70 -18.61 -15.87
C ALA A 27 20.34 -19.43 -14.73
N LEU A 28 20.13 -19.02 -13.47
CA LEU A 28 20.60 -19.77 -12.30
C LEU A 28 19.89 -21.13 -12.16
N VAL A 29 18.58 -21.18 -12.38
CA VAL A 29 17.82 -22.43 -12.37
C VAL A 29 18.32 -23.38 -13.46
N ALA A 30 18.52 -22.87 -14.68
CA ALA A 30 19.09 -23.65 -15.78
C ALA A 30 20.51 -24.13 -15.44
N PHE A 31 21.34 -23.28 -14.84
CA PHE A 31 22.68 -23.65 -14.39
C PHE A 31 22.64 -24.82 -13.39
N PHE A 32 21.80 -24.74 -12.35
CA PHE A 32 21.70 -25.84 -11.37
C PHE A 32 21.17 -27.14 -11.97
N ILE A 33 20.33 -27.09 -13.01
CA ILE A 33 19.81 -28.31 -13.66
C ILE A 33 20.81 -28.88 -14.69
N VAL A 34 21.44 -28.02 -15.49
CA VAL A 34 22.22 -28.41 -16.67
C VAL A 34 23.71 -28.59 -16.36
N ALA A 35 24.29 -27.81 -15.45
CA ALA A 35 25.71 -27.91 -15.10
C ALA A 35 26.12 -29.29 -14.57
N PRO A 36 25.42 -29.93 -13.60
CA PRO A 36 25.81 -31.25 -13.12
C PRO A 36 25.72 -32.32 -14.22
N PHE A 37 24.73 -32.21 -15.12
CA PHE A 37 24.60 -33.08 -16.28
C PHE A 37 25.76 -32.90 -17.27
N LEU A 38 26.12 -31.65 -17.60
CA LEU A 38 27.26 -31.35 -18.47
C LEU A 38 28.58 -31.83 -17.87
N VAL A 39 28.80 -31.65 -16.56
CA VAL A 39 30.01 -32.14 -15.88
C VAL A 39 30.09 -33.67 -15.95
N SER A 40 28.98 -34.36 -15.68
CA SER A 40 28.93 -35.83 -15.78
C SER A 40 29.24 -36.31 -17.20
N LEU A 41 28.69 -35.63 -18.21
CA LEU A 41 28.90 -35.97 -19.62
C LEU A 41 30.33 -35.68 -20.11
N LEU A 42 30.90 -34.51 -19.78
CA LEU A 42 32.20 -34.06 -20.29
C LEU A 42 33.38 -34.77 -19.62
N PHE A 43 33.28 -35.04 -18.33
CA PHE A 43 34.38 -35.64 -17.56
C PHE A 43 34.19 -37.15 -17.30
N GLN A 44 33.09 -37.74 -17.80
CA GLN A 44 32.72 -39.14 -17.59
C GLN A 44 32.74 -39.56 -16.10
N VAL A 45 32.41 -38.62 -15.22
CA VAL A 45 32.31 -38.84 -13.77
C VAL A 45 30.84 -39.03 -13.38
N ASP A 46 30.58 -39.98 -12.49
CA ASP A 46 29.28 -40.08 -11.84
C ASP A 46 29.20 -39.00 -10.75
N VAL A 47 28.38 -38.00 -11.00
CA VAL A 47 28.18 -36.85 -10.11
C VAL A 47 27.31 -37.24 -8.90
N GLY A 48 26.70 -38.44 -8.92
CA GLY A 48 25.94 -39.00 -7.82
C GLY A 48 24.56 -38.37 -7.63
N ILE A 49 23.57 -39.20 -7.26
CA ILE A 49 22.18 -38.75 -7.10
C ILE A 49 22.01 -37.65 -6.04
N PHE A 50 22.91 -37.59 -5.06
CA PHE A 50 22.91 -36.55 -4.02
C PHE A 50 23.14 -35.15 -4.59
N VAL A 51 24.04 -34.99 -5.56
CA VAL A 51 24.32 -33.67 -6.17
C VAL A 51 23.13 -33.21 -7.00
N TYR A 52 22.52 -34.09 -7.79
CA TYR A 52 21.29 -33.78 -8.50
C TYR A 52 20.16 -33.39 -7.55
N GLY A 53 20.04 -34.08 -6.40
CA GLY A 53 19.09 -33.74 -5.34
C GLY A 53 19.31 -32.32 -4.78
N VAL A 54 20.55 -31.97 -4.43
CA VAL A 54 20.91 -30.63 -3.93
C VAL A 54 20.63 -29.55 -4.99
N CYS A 55 21.03 -29.79 -6.24
CA CYS A 55 20.78 -28.89 -7.35
C CYS A 55 19.27 -28.68 -7.61
N PHE A 56 18.47 -29.74 -7.54
CA PHE A 56 17.03 -29.66 -7.67
C PHE A 56 16.39 -28.84 -6.55
N LEU A 57 16.81 -29.05 -5.29
CA LEU A 57 16.34 -28.26 -4.15
C LEU A 57 16.73 -26.79 -4.28
N ALA A 58 17.96 -26.49 -4.73
CA ALA A 58 18.40 -25.12 -5.01
C ALA A 58 17.55 -24.45 -6.10
N ALA A 59 17.28 -25.15 -7.20
CA ALA A 59 16.41 -24.67 -8.26
C ALA A 59 14.97 -24.41 -7.77
N ALA A 60 14.40 -25.34 -6.98
CA ALA A 60 13.08 -25.18 -6.38
C ALA A 60 13.02 -23.98 -5.43
N TRP A 61 14.04 -23.78 -4.60
CA TRP A 61 14.17 -22.62 -3.72
C TRP A 61 14.22 -21.30 -4.50
N LEU A 62 15.01 -21.24 -5.59
CA LEU A 62 15.08 -20.05 -6.45
C LEU A 62 13.74 -19.71 -7.11
N VAL A 63 12.99 -20.72 -7.57
CA VAL A 63 11.63 -20.53 -8.12
C VAL A 63 10.68 -20.00 -7.05
N PHE A 64 10.77 -20.51 -5.82
CA PHE A 64 9.96 -20.03 -4.70
C PHE A 64 10.28 -18.56 -4.37
N GLN A 65 11.56 -18.21 -4.29
CA GLN A 65 12.01 -16.82 -4.07
C GLN A 65 11.49 -15.89 -5.16
N ARG A 66 11.60 -16.28 -6.44
CA ARG A 66 11.04 -15.50 -7.56
C ARG A 66 9.57 -15.18 -7.36
N LYS A 67 8.76 -16.19 -7.01
CA LYS A 67 7.32 -16.01 -6.76
C LYS A 67 7.06 -15.03 -5.62
N GLN A 68 7.85 -15.08 -4.55
CA GLN A 68 7.73 -14.12 -3.44
C GLN A 68 8.08 -12.69 -3.89
N LEU A 69 9.20 -12.50 -4.59
CA LEU A 69 9.58 -11.19 -5.13
C LEU A 69 8.52 -10.63 -6.08
N GLU A 70 7.93 -11.46 -6.94
CA GLU A 70 6.85 -11.04 -7.83
C GLU A 70 5.60 -10.59 -7.08
N ARG A 71 5.19 -11.32 -6.03
CA ARG A 71 4.04 -10.94 -5.20
C ARG A 71 4.28 -9.62 -4.49
N SER A 72 5.45 -9.44 -3.88
CA SER A 72 5.84 -8.21 -3.19
C SER A 72 5.92 -7.02 -4.15
N ALA A 73 6.45 -7.22 -5.36
CA ALA A 73 6.49 -6.19 -6.40
C ALA A 73 5.08 -5.76 -6.81
N ARG A 74 4.21 -6.71 -7.15
CA ARG A 74 2.81 -6.43 -7.52
C ARG A 74 2.06 -5.69 -6.41
N LYS A 75 2.32 -6.05 -5.14
CA LYS A 75 1.72 -5.36 -3.98
C LYS A 75 2.20 -3.91 -3.89
N ALA A 76 3.49 -3.66 -4.08
CA ALA A 76 4.06 -2.31 -4.07
C ALA A 76 3.51 -1.45 -5.22
N ASP A 77 3.50 -1.99 -6.45
CA ASP A 77 2.99 -1.29 -7.63
C ASP A 77 1.51 -0.92 -7.46
N LYS A 78 0.72 -1.86 -6.92
CA LYS A 78 -0.70 -1.64 -6.62
C LYS A 78 -0.92 -0.55 -5.56
N GLY A 79 -0.05 -0.47 -4.55
CA GLY A 79 -0.06 0.60 -3.56
C GLY A 79 0.22 1.96 -4.20
N ALA A 80 1.32 2.05 -4.96
CA ALA A 80 1.73 3.27 -5.66
C ALA A 80 0.66 3.78 -6.63
N LEU A 81 0.02 2.90 -7.40
CA LEU A 81 -1.07 3.28 -8.30
C LEU A 81 -2.30 3.82 -7.55
N ALA A 82 -2.59 3.29 -6.36
CA ALA A 82 -3.69 3.78 -5.54
C ALA A 82 -3.39 5.18 -4.98
N GLU A 83 -2.16 5.41 -4.49
CA GLU A 83 -1.70 6.72 -4.03
C GLU A 83 -1.69 7.74 -5.18
N GLU A 84 -1.23 7.35 -6.37
CA GLU A 84 -1.24 8.21 -7.56
C GLU A 84 -2.67 8.65 -7.91
N LYS A 85 -3.62 7.70 -7.92
CA LYS A 85 -5.04 8.00 -8.15
C LYS A 85 -5.60 8.98 -7.12
N VAL A 86 -5.26 8.80 -5.83
CA VAL A 86 -5.66 9.75 -4.78
C VAL A 86 -5.00 11.12 -5.00
N SER A 87 -3.72 11.17 -5.35
CA SER A 87 -3.03 12.43 -5.67
C SER A 87 -3.72 13.18 -6.82
N GLN A 88 -4.19 12.47 -7.85
CA GLN A 88 -4.95 13.05 -8.94
C GLN A 88 -6.32 13.60 -8.47
N LEU A 89 -7.04 12.83 -7.64
CA LEU A 89 -8.30 13.27 -7.04
C LEU A 89 -8.14 14.52 -6.17
N LEU A 90 -7.01 14.65 -5.46
CA LEU A 90 -6.72 15.79 -4.59
C LEU A 90 -6.14 17.00 -5.33
N ALA A 91 -5.73 16.86 -6.59
CA ALA A 91 -5.10 17.95 -7.35
C ALA A 91 -5.99 19.22 -7.46
N PRO A 92 -7.32 19.13 -7.68
CA PRO A 92 -8.19 20.31 -7.72
C PRO A 92 -8.21 21.09 -6.40
N LEU A 93 -8.11 20.42 -5.25
CA LEU A 93 -8.14 21.07 -3.93
C LEU A 93 -6.97 22.03 -3.73
N ARG A 94 -5.81 21.75 -4.33
CA ARG A 94 -4.65 22.67 -4.27
C ARG A 94 -4.98 24.03 -4.86
N ARG A 95 -5.76 24.08 -5.95
CA ARG A 95 -6.22 25.33 -6.57
C ARG A 95 -7.23 26.08 -5.70
N GLN A 96 -7.91 25.37 -4.81
CA GLN A 96 -8.82 25.96 -3.81
C GLN A 96 -8.10 26.40 -2.53
N GLY A 97 -6.75 26.46 -2.52
CA GLY A 97 -5.96 26.89 -1.36
C GLY A 97 -5.65 25.80 -0.33
N TRP A 98 -5.98 24.54 -0.62
CA TRP A 98 -5.60 23.44 0.27
C TRP A 98 -4.10 23.15 0.21
N ARG A 99 -3.50 22.92 1.37
CA ARG A 99 -2.14 22.39 1.48
C ARG A 99 -2.19 20.88 1.50
N VAL A 100 -1.61 20.23 0.50
CA VAL A 100 -1.57 18.76 0.38
C VAL A 100 -0.12 18.28 0.43
N LYS A 101 0.25 17.57 1.49
CA LYS A 101 1.58 17.00 1.71
C LYS A 101 1.51 15.46 1.58
N PRO A 102 1.94 14.86 0.45
CA PRO A 102 2.06 13.42 0.33
C PRO A 102 3.26 12.88 1.12
N ASN A 103 3.21 11.62 1.55
CA ASN A 103 4.29 10.87 2.20
C ASN A 103 4.93 11.63 3.37
N HIS A 104 4.07 12.11 4.27
CA HIS A 104 4.49 12.94 5.39
C HIS A 104 5.08 12.07 6.51
N MET A 105 6.39 12.17 6.69
CA MET A 105 7.12 11.43 7.71
C MET A 105 7.22 12.24 8.99
N LEU A 106 6.74 11.68 10.09
CA LEU A 106 6.82 12.33 11.40
C LEU A 106 8.18 12.03 12.05
N PRO A 107 8.82 13.00 12.75
CA PRO A 107 10.18 12.86 13.26
C PRO A 107 10.40 11.62 14.16
N ASN A 108 9.37 11.24 14.92
CA ASN A 108 9.45 10.16 15.93
C ASN A 108 8.70 8.90 15.50
N ARG A 109 8.45 8.71 14.19
CA ARG A 109 7.79 7.50 13.67
C ARG A 109 8.55 6.85 12.52
N ARG A 110 8.43 5.52 12.49
CA ARG A 110 8.97 4.65 11.44
C ARG A 110 8.04 4.50 10.23
N SER A 111 6.84 5.08 10.28
CA SER A 111 5.87 5.03 9.18
C SER A 111 5.44 6.44 8.80
N ASP A 112 5.29 6.67 7.50
CA ASP A 112 4.72 7.86 6.92
C ASP A 112 3.19 7.84 6.96
N ILE A 113 2.62 9.02 6.77
CA ILE A 113 1.20 9.24 6.49
C ILE A 113 1.09 9.51 4.98
N ASP A 114 0.30 8.71 4.27
CA ASP A 114 0.19 8.78 2.82
C ASP A 114 -0.15 10.20 2.33
N PHE A 115 -1.16 10.83 2.94
CA PHE A 115 -1.44 12.25 2.70
C PHE A 115 -1.82 12.99 3.98
N VAL A 116 -1.21 14.15 4.16
CA VAL A 116 -1.63 15.17 5.12
C VAL A 116 -2.24 16.34 4.36
N LEU A 117 -3.46 16.70 4.72
CA LEU A 117 -4.15 17.85 4.13
C LEU A 117 -4.43 18.91 5.18
N MET A 118 -4.36 20.16 4.76
CA MET A 118 -4.82 21.32 5.52
C MET A 118 -5.77 22.13 4.65
N SER A 119 -6.99 22.31 5.11
CA SER A 119 -7.96 23.17 4.44
C SER A 119 -7.56 24.66 4.59
N PRO A 120 -8.08 25.54 3.72
CA PRO A 120 -7.92 26.98 3.88
C PRO A 120 -8.45 27.50 5.22
N GLN A 121 -9.45 26.82 5.80
CA GLN A 121 -10.03 27.13 7.11
C GLN A 121 -9.22 26.56 8.29
N GLY A 122 -8.03 26.00 8.03
CA GLY A 122 -7.12 25.51 9.07
C GLY A 122 -7.45 24.11 9.62
N LYS A 123 -8.39 23.36 9.02
CA LYS A 123 -8.66 21.98 9.42
C LYS A 123 -7.62 21.03 8.84
N ALA A 124 -7.14 20.10 9.66
CA ALA A 124 -6.16 19.12 9.24
C ALA A 124 -6.76 17.71 9.09
N PHE A 125 -6.23 16.96 8.14
CA PHE A 125 -6.67 15.60 7.81
C PHE A 125 -5.45 14.70 7.64
N ALA A 126 -5.50 13.51 8.24
CA ALA A 126 -4.60 12.41 7.96
C ALA A 126 -5.34 11.37 7.13
N VAL A 127 -4.91 11.20 5.87
CA VAL A 127 -5.55 10.30 4.91
C VAL A 127 -4.64 9.10 4.67
N GLU A 128 -5.18 7.92 4.93
CA GLU A 128 -4.58 6.62 4.62
C GLU A 128 -5.21 6.06 3.34
N VAL A 129 -4.39 5.62 2.40
CA VAL A 129 -4.81 5.05 1.11
C VAL A 129 -4.73 3.54 1.17
N LYS A 130 -5.83 2.88 0.83
CA LYS A 130 -5.89 1.42 0.69
C LYS A 130 -6.22 1.05 -0.73
N GLY A 131 -5.19 0.63 -1.46
CA GLY A 131 -5.29 0.15 -2.84
C GLY A 131 -6.00 -1.19 -3.01
N HIS A 132 -7.04 -1.52 -2.25
CA HIS A 132 -7.84 -2.72 -2.51
C HIS A 132 -8.53 -2.57 -3.88
N SER A 133 -8.42 -3.60 -4.72
CA SER A 133 -8.97 -3.60 -6.10
C SER A 133 -9.67 -4.93 -6.42
N GLY A 134 -10.09 -5.66 -5.38
CA GLY A 134 -10.77 -6.94 -5.53
C GLY A 134 -12.26 -6.75 -5.84
N ARG A 135 -12.92 -7.83 -6.27
CA ARG A 135 -14.39 -7.85 -6.36
C ARG A 135 -14.98 -7.83 -4.95
N GLY A 136 -15.75 -6.79 -4.67
CA GLY A 136 -16.48 -6.63 -3.41
C GLY A 136 -16.61 -5.17 -3.00
N GLU A 137 -17.38 -4.94 -1.95
CA GLU A 137 -17.55 -3.66 -1.28
C GLU A 137 -16.87 -3.68 0.09
N ILE A 138 -16.33 -2.54 0.51
CA ILE A 138 -15.78 -2.39 1.85
C ILE A 138 -16.91 -2.07 2.81
N VAL A 139 -17.04 -2.88 3.85
CA VAL A 139 -18.10 -2.78 4.85
C VAL A 139 -17.48 -2.81 6.24
N PHE A 140 -18.24 -2.35 7.23
CA PHE A 140 -17.90 -2.50 8.63
C PHE A 140 -18.78 -3.60 9.24
N ASP A 141 -18.18 -4.53 9.98
CA ASP A 141 -18.90 -5.66 10.59
C ASP A 141 -19.22 -5.44 12.08
N GLY A 142 -19.03 -4.22 12.59
CA GLY A 142 -19.15 -3.88 14.01
C GLY A 142 -17.82 -3.91 14.76
N LYS A 143 -16.76 -4.51 14.20
CA LYS A 143 -15.43 -4.59 14.82
C LYS A 143 -14.32 -4.10 13.91
N GLN A 144 -14.34 -4.47 12.64
CA GLN A 144 -13.28 -4.18 11.69
C GLN A 144 -13.83 -3.97 10.27
N LEU A 145 -13.02 -3.33 9.43
CA LEU A 145 -13.32 -3.27 8.00
C LEU A 145 -13.16 -4.66 7.39
N LYS A 146 -14.12 -5.05 6.55
CA LYS A 146 -14.13 -6.30 5.80
C LYS A 146 -14.55 -6.07 4.36
N ILE A 147 -14.31 -7.08 3.53
CA ILE A 147 -14.68 -7.11 2.12
C ILE A 147 -15.91 -8.00 1.98
N ARG A 148 -17.03 -7.45 1.52
CA ARG A 148 -18.24 -8.19 1.20
C ARG A 148 -18.31 -8.48 -0.29
N ASN A 149 -18.57 -9.73 -0.65
CA ASN A 149 -18.78 -10.15 -2.04
C ASN A 149 -19.99 -11.10 -2.07
N GLY A 150 -21.13 -10.58 -2.52
CA GLY A 150 -22.42 -11.25 -2.35
C GLY A 150 -22.72 -11.49 -0.86
N SER A 151 -23.03 -12.74 -0.51
CA SER A 151 -23.26 -13.17 0.87
C SER A 151 -21.97 -13.41 1.68
N THR A 152 -20.80 -13.41 1.04
CA THR A 152 -19.54 -13.75 1.72
C THR A 152 -18.85 -12.52 2.29
N LEU A 153 -18.42 -12.62 3.54
CA LEU A 153 -17.64 -11.59 4.22
C LEU A 153 -16.21 -12.09 4.49
N ARG A 154 -15.20 -11.35 4.02
CA ARG A 154 -13.78 -11.71 4.15
C ARG A 154 -13.00 -10.63 4.87
N SER A 155 -12.09 -11.05 5.74
CA SER A 155 -11.11 -10.15 6.36
C SER A 155 -10.07 -9.70 5.33
N PHE A 156 -9.50 -8.51 5.55
CA PHE A 156 -8.33 -8.10 4.76
C PHE A 156 -7.14 -9.02 5.05
N PRO A 157 -6.29 -9.29 4.05
CA PRO A 157 -5.03 -9.98 4.27
C PRO A 157 -4.22 -9.27 5.36
N GLU A 158 -3.53 -10.05 6.22
CA GLU A 158 -2.65 -9.59 7.31
C GLU A 158 -3.33 -9.16 8.61
N ASN A 159 -4.66 -9.34 8.80
CA ASN A 159 -5.38 -8.96 10.04
C ASN A 159 -5.04 -7.55 10.55
N LYS A 160 -4.75 -6.63 9.62
CA LYS A 160 -4.37 -5.26 9.95
C LYS A 160 -5.60 -4.46 10.32
N ASP A 161 -5.55 -3.84 11.50
CA ASP A 161 -6.56 -2.89 11.95
C ASP A 161 -6.24 -1.50 11.37
N PHE A 162 -6.82 -1.22 10.21
CA PHE A 162 -6.63 0.06 9.52
C PHE A 162 -7.18 1.24 10.33
N LEU A 163 -8.25 1.03 11.10
CA LEU A 163 -8.88 2.07 11.92
C LEU A 163 -7.93 2.51 13.02
N LYS A 164 -7.31 1.54 13.71
CA LYS A 164 -6.29 1.82 14.73
C LYS A 164 -5.06 2.48 14.12
N GLN A 165 -4.62 2.04 12.94
CA GLN A 165 -3.46 2.62 12.26
C GLN A 165 -3.69 4.10 11.94
N VAL A 166 -4.77 4.44 11.25
CA VAL A 166 -5.03 5.83 10.83
C VAL A 166 -5.32 6.74 12.02
N THR A 167 -5.99 6.23 13.06
CA THR A 167 -6.21 6.98 14.31
C THR A 167 -4.89 7.31 15.00
N GLY A 168 -3.98 6.33 15.05
CA GLY A 168 -2.62 6.54 15.53
C GLY A 168 -1.88 7.61 14.70
N ASN A 169 -2.01 7.58 13.39
CA ASN A 169 -1.40 8.55 12.47
C ASN A 169 -1.95 9.96 12.70
N ALA A 170 -3.27 10.12 12.79
CA ALA A 170 -3.92 11.40 13.06
C ALA A 170 -3.48 12.00 14.40
N ARG A 171 -3.42 11.17 15.46
CA ARG A 171 -2.93 11.60 16.78
C ARG A 171 -1.48 12.06 16.75
N ALA A 172 -0.60 11.29 16.12
CA ALA A 172 0.81 11.65 16.04
C ALA A 172 1.04 12.91 15.20
N LEU A 173 0.27 13.10 14.13
CA LEU A 173 0.30 14.34 13.34
C LEU A 173 -0.14 15.53 14.19
N LYS A 174 -1.22 15.37 14.96
CA LYS A 174 -1.72 16.40 15.87
C LYS A 174 -0.63 16.84 16.85
N GLU A 175 0.03 15.89 17.50
CA GLU A 175 1.07 16.14 18.49
C GLU A 175 2.33 16.78 17.86
N ALA A 176 2.80 16.25 16.73
CA ALA A 176 4.02 16.73 16.09
C ALA A 176 3.89 18.14 15.49
N GLU A 177 2.74 18.45 14.89
CA GLU A 177 2.49 19.75 14.22
C GLU A 177 1.70 20.72 15.13
N LYS A 178 1.48 20.38 16.40
CA LYS A 178 0.75 21.18 17.41
C LYS A 178 -0.63 21.65 16.94
N LEU A 179 -1.37 20.78 16.27
CA LEU A 179 -2.68 21.08 15.70
C LEU A 179 -3.79 20.93 16.74
N ARG A 180 -4.85 21.75 16.65
CA ARG A 180 -6.03 21.63 17.55
C ARG A 180 -6.74 20.29 17.36
N TRP A 181 -6.91 19.89 16.11
CA TRP A 181 -7.61 18.65 15.72
C TRP A 181 -7.10 18.13 14.38
N VAL A 182 -7.16 16.80 14.19
CA VAL A 182 -6.86 16.12 12.93
C VAL A 182 -7.93 15.07 12.69
N GLU A 183 -8.64 15.16 11.57
CA GLU A 183 -9.60 14.15 11.16
C GLU A 183 -8.89 12.96 10.50
N ALA A 184 -9.28 11.75 10.87
CA ALA A 184 -8.75 10.51 10.30
C ALA A 184 -9.63 10.03 9.15
N VAL A 185 -9.02 9.77 8.00
CA VAL A 185 -9.73 9.34 6.78
C VAL A 185 -9.03 8.14 6.17
N ILE A 186 -9.78 7.10 5.84
CA ILE A 186 -9.32 5.99 5.00
C ILE A 186 -10.03 6.10 3.66
N VAL A 187 -9.25 6.10 2.58
CA VAL A 187 -9.78 6.07 1.22
C VAL A 187 -9.46 4.76 0.52
N PHE A 188 -10.48 4.17 -0.10
CA PHE A 188 -10.37 3.04 -1.00
C PHE A 188 -10.59 3.52 -2.45
N PRO A 189 -9.56 4.01 -3.15
CA PRO A 189 -9.75 4.66 -4.45
C PRO A 189 -10.19 3.68 -5.55
N ASN A 190 -10.08 2.37 -5.33
CA ASN A 190 -10.38 1.32 -6.29
C ASN A 190 -11.47 0.34 -5.80
N SER A 191 -12.21 0.69 -4.74
CA SER A 191 -13.31 -0.14 -4.22
C SER A 191 -14.52 0.72 -3.90
N LYS A 192 -15.72 0.13 -3.96
CA LYS A 192 -16.92 0.75 -3.40
C LYS A 192 -16.90 0.61 -1.89
N VAL A 193 -17.38 1.61 -1.17
CA VAL A 193 -17.51 1.59 0.29
C VAL A 193 -18.99 1.67 0.63
N SER A 194 -19.47 0.70 1.40
CA SER A 194 -20.87 0.55 1.79
C SER A 194 -20.94 0.47 3.32
N ILE A 195 -20.78 1.61 3.97
CA ILE A 195 -20.78 1.71 5.43
C ILE A 195 -22.11 2.29 5.87
N GLN A 196 -22.88 1.48 6.60
CA GLN A 196 -24.16 1.88 7.18
C GLN A 196 -23.91 2.44 8.58
N THR A 197 -23.31 3.62 8.66
CA THR A 197 -23.14 4.35 9.93
C THR A 197 -23.64 5.78 9.77
N ILE A 198 -23.99 6.41 10.88
CA ILE A 198 -24.25 7.86 10.93
C ILE A 198 -22.98 8.56 10.40
N ASP A 199 -23.14 9.42 9.39
CA ASP A 199 -22.09 10.22 8.75
C ASP A 199 -20.90 9.48 8.11
N ASN A 200 -21.04 8.19 7.73
CA ASN A 200 -19.95 7.36 7.19
C ASN A 200 -18.71 7.27 8.12
N ARG A 201 -18.91 7.49 9.43
CA ARG A 201 -17.86 7.35 10.45
C ARG A 201 -17.90 5.98 11.11
N VAL A 202 -16.75 5.32 11.13
CA VAL A 202 -16.53 4.10 11.90
C VAL A 202 -15.47 4.41 12.96
N MET A 203 -15.84 4.35 14.24
CA MET A 203 -14.91 4.59 15.35
C MET A 203 -14.09 5.90 15.21
N ASN A 204 -14.76 7.01 14.87
CA ASN A 204 -14.15 8.33 14.60
C ASN A 204 -13.23 8.40 13.37
N VAL A 205 -13.28 7.41 12.49
CA VAL A 205 -12.57 7.39 11.22
C VAL A 205 -13.58 7.48 10.09
N TYR A 206 -13.37 8.42 9.18
CA TYR A 206 -14.11 8.45 7.93
C TYR A 206 -13.59 7.38 6.98
N VAL A 207 -14.47 6.61 6.38
CA VAL A 207 -14.08 5.58 5.42
C VAL A 207 -14.88 5.78 4.15
N VAL A 208 -14.18 6.05 3.05
CA VAL A 208 -14.79 6.49 1.79
C VAL A 208 -14.17 5.83 0.56
N ASP A 209 -14.92 5.78 -0.52
CA ASP A 209 -14.38 5.48 -1.84
C ASP A 209 -13.71 6.71 -2.48
N GLY A 210 -13.02 6.49 -3.60
CA GLY A 210 -12.33 7.56 -4.32
C GLY A 210 -13.28 8.65 -4.83
N SER A 211 -14.49 8.32 -5.28
CA SER A 211 -15.47 9.28 -5.78
C SER A 211 -15.98 10.24 -4.71
N SER A 212 -16.03 9.78 -3.46
CA SER A 212 -16.60 10.54 -2.35
C SER A 212 -15.56 11.35 -1.57
N LEU A 213 -14.26 11.10 -1.78
CA LEU A 213 -13.17 11.69 -1.00
C LEU A 213 -13.18 13.22 -1.01
N VAL A 214 -13.20 13.84 -2.19
CA VAL A 214 -13.09 15.30 -2.33
C VAL A 214 -14.31 15.98 -1.70
N LYS A 215 -15.51 15.48 -2.01
CA LYS A 215 -16.76 16.00 -1.45
C LYS A 215 -16.77 15.92 0.08
N LEU A 216 -16.32 14.79 0.65
CA LEU A 216 -16.19 14.66 2.10
C LEU A 216 -15.25 15.73 2.66
N LEU A 217 -14.03 15.84 2.12
CA LEU A 217 -13.04 16.80 2.62
C LEU A 217 -13.57 18.24 2.61
N GLU A 218 -14.22 18.64 1.52
CA GLU A 218 -14.84 19.97 1.39
C GLU A 218 -15.99 20.19 2.40
N GLN A 219 -16.84 19.18 2.61
CA GLN A 219 -17.91 19.23 3.63
C GLN A 219 -17.33 19.38 5.03
N LEU A 220 -16.30 18.59 5.36
CA LEU A 220 -15.65 18.64 6.66
C LEU A 220 -14.90 19.93 6.89
N ALA A 221 -14.29 20.51 5.86
CA ALA A 221 -13.66 21.82 5.97
C ALA A 221 -14.65 22.91 6.41
N LYS A 222 -15.89 22.84 5.92
CA LYS A 222 -16.97 23.81 6.21
C LYS A 222 -17.67 23.55 7.55
N SER A 223 -17.82 22.29 7.96
CA SER A 223 -18.65 21.89 9.13
C SER A 223 -18.07 22.20 10.52
N GLY A 224 -17.19 23.19 10.66
CA GLY A 224 -16.59 23.55 11.95
C GLY A 224 -16.38 25.03 12.20
N SER A 225 -17.28 25.87 11.67
CA SER A 225 -17.40 27.24 12.17
C SER A 225 -18.01 27.31 13.59
N GLU A 226 -18.44 26.18 14.18
CA GLU A 226 -19.26 26.16 15.42
C GLU A 226 -18.85 25.07 16.45
N ARG A 227 -17.59 24.61 16.49
CA ARG A 227 -17.12 23.70 17.56
C ARG A 227 -15.78 24.09 18.18
#